data_AF-R4VZT4-F1
#
_entry.id   AF-R4VZT4-F1
#
_cell.length_a   1.000
_cell.length_b   1.000
_cell.length_c   1.000
_cell.angle_alpha   90.00
_cell.angle_beta   90.00
_cell.angle_gamma   90.00
#
_symmetry.space_group_name_H-M   'P 1'
#
loop_
_entity.id
_entity.type
_entity.pdbx_description
1 polymer ?
#
loop_
_entity_poly.entity_id
_entity_poly.type
_entity_poly.pdbx_seq_one_letter_code
_entity_poly.pdbx_strand_id
1 'polypeptide(L)'
;MSEEVEERQTHVRAIAITSTAALAGVIAAIVSQALTSGMSPGAAAGSRDAQFALLAIVAVQLPVYHFVFEDWGGFKDVLYVAFMTFILWFVTWGVILTSDASIV
;
A
#
# COMPACT_ATOMS: atom_id res chain seq x y z
N MET A 1 35.15 -6.03 3.88
CA MET A 1 34.69 -4.64 3.72
C MET A 1 33.69 -4.48 2.56
N SER A 2 33.83 -5.15 1.41
CA SER A 2 32.82 -5.09 0.33
C SER A 2 31.53 -5.88 0.64
N GLU A 3 31.65 -7.10 1.15
CA GLU A 3 30.50 -7.96 1.49
C GLU A 3 29.58 -7.33 2.57
N GLU A 4 30.17 -6.73 3.61
CA GLU A 4 29.41 -6.05 4.68
C GLU A 4 28.60 -4.84 4.17
N VAL A 5 29.08 -4.17 3.11
CA VAL A 5 28.39 -3.04 2.48
C VAL A 5 27.21 -3.54 1.64
N GLU A 6 27.40 -4.63 0.90
CA GLU A 6 26.37 -5.25 0.06
C GLU A 6 25.22 -5.85 0.89
N GLU A 7 25.54 -6.52 1.99
CA GLU A 7 24.54 -7.05 2.93
C GLU A 7 23.71 -5.92 3.55
N ARG A 8 24.37 -4.84 3.98
CA ARG A 8 23.68 -3.66 4.53
C ARG A 8 22.74 -3.02 3.50
N GLN A 9 23.19 -2.86 2.25
CA GLN A 9 22.35 -2.27 1.19
C GLN A 9 21.11 -3.12 0.91
N THR A 10 21.29 -4.45 0.85
CA THR A 10 20.18 -5.40 0.67
C THR A 10 19.17 -5.30 1.80
N HIS A 11 19.66 -5.22 3.05
CA HIS A 11 18.80 -5.09 4.23
C HIS A 11 18.01 -3.77 4.23
N VAL A 12 18.67 -2.64 3.95
CA VAL A 12 18.02 -1.33 3.89
C VAL A 12 16.98 -1.28 2.77
N ARG A 13 17.25 -1.88 1.61
CA ARG A 13 16.29 -2.00 0.51
C ARG A 13 15.03 -2.76 0.93
N ALA A 14 15.18 -3.89 1.61
CA ALA A 14 14.04 -4.66 2.10
C ALA A 14 13.16 -3.86 3.09
N ILE A 15 13.80 -3.13 4.02
CA ILE A 15 13.09 -2.24 4.96
C ILE A 15 12.36 -1.12 4.21
N ALA A 16 13.02 -0.49 3.23
CA ALA A 16 12.45 0.60 2.45
C ALA A 16 11.21 0.14 1.66
N ILE A 17 11.28 -1.01 0.97
CA ILE A 17 10.14 -1.56 0.21
C ILE A 17 8.96 -1.84 1.16
N THR A 18 9.23 -2.50 2.29
CA THR A 18 8.20 -2.89 3.25
C THR A 18 7.50 -1.68 3.87
N SER A 19 8.29 -0.71 4.35
CA SER A 19 7.78 0.49 5.01
C SER A 19 6.99 1.37 4.05
N THR A 20 7.49 1.59 2.84
CA THR A 20 6.78 2.39 1.82
C THR A 20 5.51 1.69 1.33
N ALA A 21 5.51 0.36 1.19
CA ALA A 21 4.30 -0.38 0.84
C ALA A 21 3.24 -0.33 1.95
N ALA A 22 3.67 -0.43 3.21
CA ALA A 22 2.76 -0.28 4.34
C ALA A 22 2.15 1.14 4.40
N LEU A 23 2.98 2.17 4.23
CA LEU A 23 2.54 3.57 4.19
C LEU A 23 1.57 3.82 3.02
N ALA A 24 1.87 3.30 1.83
CA ALA A 24 0.99 3.41 0.68
C ALA A 24 -0.38 2.77 0.92
N GLY A 25 -0.43 1.62 1.61
CA GLY A 25 -1.68 0.97 1.99
C GLY A 25 -2.53 1.84 2.93
N VAL A 26 -1.90 2.49 3.92
CA VAL A 26 -2.60 3.42 4.83
C VAL A 26 -3.13 4.64 4.08
N ILE A 27 -2.32 5.24 3.21
CA ILE A 27 -2.75 6.38 2.37
C ILE A 27 -3.94 5.95 1.49
N ALA A 28 -3.89 4.75 0.90
CA ALA A 28 -5.00 4.22 0.12
C ALA A 28 -6.28 4.07 0.93
N ALA A 29 -6.19 3.67 2.20
CA ALA A 29 -7.35 3.52 3.07
C ALA A 29 -7.99 4.88 3.37
N ILE A 30 -7.17 5.91 3.62
CA ILE A 30 -7.64 7.29 3.84
C ILE A 30 -8.30 7.84 2.57
N VAL A 31 -7.68 7.65 1.40
CA VAL A 31 -8.27 8.05 0.11
C VAL A 31 -9.59 7.32 -0.15
N SER A 32 -9.64 6.02 0.15
CA SER A 32 -10.88 5.22 0.03
C SER A 32 -11.98 5.77 0.93
N GLN A 33 -11.66 6.09 2.18
CA GLN A 33 -12.61 6.69 3.12
C GLN A 33 -13.13 8.05 2.61
N ALA A 34 -12.26 8.89 2.07
CA ALA A 34 -12.65 10.17 1.49
C ALA A 34 -13.57 10.01 0.28
N LEU A 35 -13.32 9.01 -0.58
CA LEU A 35 -14.19 8.72 -1.74
C LEU A 35 -15.53 8.13 -1.33
N THR A 36 -15.59 7.39 -0.22
CA THR A 36 -16.82 6.78 0.29
C THR A 36 -17.50 7.60 1.38
N SER A 37 -17.09 8.85 1.58
CA SER A 37 -17.65 9.72 2.61
C SER A 37 -19.15 9.90 2.40
N GLY A 38 -19.96 9.68 3.45
CA GLY A 38 -21.42 9.81 3.40
C GLY A 38 -22.18 8.53 3.00
N MET A 39 -21.48 7.44 2.67
CA MET A 39 -22.10 6.12 2.55
C MET A 39 -22.19 5.41 3.91
N SER A 40 -23.20 4.55 4.09
CA SER A 40 -23.21 3.67 5.26
C SER A 40 -22.03 2.68 5.19
N PRO A 41 -21.49 2.21 6.32
CA PRO A 41 -20.32 1.32 6.32
C PRO A 41 -20.49 0.07 5.44
N GLY A 42 -21.70 -0.48 5.38
CA GLY A 42 -22.01 -1.63 4.51
C GLY A 42 -22.01 -1.30 3.02
N ALA A 43 -22.48 -0.11 2.63
CA ALA A 43 -22.42 0.35 1.24
C ALA A 43 -21.00 0.75 0.83
N ALA A 44 -20.26 1.41 1.73
CA ALA A 44 -18.86 1.77 1.54
C ALA A 44 -18.01 0.52 1.32
N ALA A 45 -18.13 -0.51 2.16
CA ALA A 45 -17.37 -1.77 2.06
C ALA A 45 -17.56 -2.51 0.72
N GLY A 46 -18.72 -2.36 0.09
CA GLY A 46 -19.03 -2.94 -1.23
C GLY A 46 -18.67 -2.03 -2.41
N SER A 47 -18.21 -0.80 -2.17
CA SER A 47 -17.95 0.17 -3.24
C SER A 47 -16.71 -0.20 -4.05
N ARG A 48 -16.83 -0.10 -5.37
CA ARG A 48 -15.71 -0.24 -6.31
C ARG A 48 -14.75 0.95 -6.21
N ASP A 49 -15.20 2.10 -5.72
CA ASP A 49 -14.38 3.31 -5.64
C ASP A 49 -13.17 3.10 -4.72
N ALA A 50 -13.37 2.41 -3.60
CA ALA A 50 -12.29 2.03 -2.68
C ALA A 50 -11.29 1.07 -3.33
N GLN A 51 -11.77 0.13 -4.17
CA GLN A 51 -10.92 -0.79 -4.92
C GLN A 51 -10.11 -0.06 -5.99
N PHE A 52 -10.71 0.92 -6.67
CA PHE A 52 -10.03 1.77 -7.64
C PHE A 52 -8.97 2.65 -6.99
N ALA A 53 -9.20 3.16 -5.78
CA ALA A 53 -8.20 3.92 -5.03
C ALA A 53 -6.95 3.08 -4.73
N LEU A 54 -7.14 1.84 -4.26
CA LEU A 54 -6.03 0.90 -4.06
C LEU A 54 -5.29 0.62 -5.38
N LEU A 55 -6.03 0.29 -6.44
CA LEU A 55 -5.43 0.00 -7.76
C LEU A 55 -4.63 1.18 -8.30
N ALA A 56 -5.13 2.41 -8.15
CA ALA A 56 -4.44 3.61 -8.57
C ALA A 56 -3.12 3.80 -7.81
N ILE A 57 -3.12 3.60 -6.50
CA ILE A 57 -1.91 3.73 -5.68
C ILE A 57 -0.90 2.63 -6.04
N VAL A 58 -1.32 1.37 -6.16
CA VAL A 58 -0.43 0.28 -6.59
C VAL A 58 0.14 0.56 -7.99
N ALA A 59 -0.68 1.06 -8.92
CA ALA A 59 -0.26 1.39 -10.27
C ALA A 59 0.77 2.53 -10.32
N VAL A 60 0.76 3.47 -9.37
CA VAL A 60 1.79 4.52 -9.22
C VAL A 60 3.01 3.99 -8.48
N GLN A 61 2.82 3.10 -7.50
CA GLN A 61 3.88 2.59 -6.64
C GLN A 61 4.84 1.67 -7.39
N LEU A 62 4.34 0.84 -8.31
CA LEU A 62 5.17 -0.05 -9.14
C LEU A 62 6.20 0.69 -10.01
N PRO A 63 5.84 1.73 -10.79
CA PRO A 63 6.83 2.50 -11.55
C PRO A 63 7.77 3.28 -10.65
N VAL A 64 7.32 3.82 -9.51
CA VAL A 64 8.22 4.48 -8.54
C VAL A 64 9.32 3.53 -8.08
N TYR A 65 8.98 2.29 -7.73
CA TYR A 65 10.00 1.31 -7.34
C TYR A 65 10.92 0.90 -8.47
N HIS A 66 10.43 0.86 -9.71
CA HIS A 66 11.26 0.59 -10.88
C HIS A 66 12.33 1.66 -11.11
N PHE A 67 12.05 2.92 -10.77
CA PHE A 67 13.04 4.01 -10.89
C PHE A 67 13.97 4.14 -9.69
N VAL A 68 13.55 3.70 -8.50
CA VAL A 68 14.30 3.92 -7.24
C VAL A 68 15.24 2.76 -6.91
N PHE A 69 14.85 1.53 -7.23
CA PHE A 69 15.62 0.35 -6.84
C PHE A 69 16.28 -0.30 -8.06
N GLU A 70 17.60 -0.45 -7.99
CA GLU A 70 18.32 -1.36 -8.88
C GLU A 70 17.84 -2.81 -8.64
N ASP A 71 17.78 -3.61 -9.71
CA ASP A 71 17.22 -4.97 -9.72
C ASP A 71 15.76 -5.08 -9.23
N TRP A 72 14.91 -4.16 -9.68
CA TRP A 72 13.46 -4.21 -9.48
C TRP A 72 12.74 -4.79 -10.71
N GLY A 73 11.69 -5.59 -10.47
CA GLY A 73 10.78 -6.06 -11.53
C GLY A 73 10.55 -7.56 -11.57
N GLY A 74 11.09 -8.31 -10.61
CA GLY A 74 10.74 -9.72 -10.45
C GLY A 74 9.26 -9.89 -10.11
N PHE A 75 8.63 -10.97 -10.60
CA PHE A 75 7.24 -11.30 -10.27
C PHE A 75 7.00 -11.35 -8.75
N LYS A 76 7.97 -11.88 -8.00
CA LYS A 76 7.95 -11.92 -6.53
C LYS A 76 7.85 -10.52 -5.91
N ASP A 77 8.60 -9.55 -6.44
CA ASP A 77 8.67 -8.20 -5.88
C ASP A 77 7.37 -7.44 -6.10
N VAL A 78 6.83 -7.55 -7.32
CA VAL A 78 5.52 -6.98 -7.68
C VAL A 78 4.42 -7.60 -6.81
N LEU A 79 4.42 -8.92 -6.65
CA LEU A 79 3.44 -9.62 -5.83
C LEU A 79 3.55 -9.23 -4.35
N TYR A 80 4.77 -9.13 -3.83
CA TYR A 80 5.02 -8.71 -2.45
C TYR A 80 4.45 -7.31 -2.19
N VAL A 81 4.75 -6.35 -3.06
CA VAL A 81 4.28 -4.97 -2.93
C VAL A 81 2.77 -4.87 -3.06
N ALA A 82 2.18 -5.52 -4.06
CA ALA A 82 0.74 -5.51 -4.25
C ALA A 82 0.02 -6.12 -3.03
N PHE A 83 0.52 -7.26 -2.53
CA PHE A 83 -0.05 -7.95 -1.38
C PHE A 83 0.08 -7.13 -0.09
N MET A 84 1.27 -6.58 0.18
CA MET A 84 1.52 -5.77 1.38
C MET A 84 0.69 -4.48 1.38
N THR A 85 0.57 -3.83 0.22
CA THR A 85 -0.26 -2.62 0.09
C THR A 85 -1.74 -2.96 0.28
N PHE A 86 -2.21 -4.06 -0.33
CA PHE A 86 -3.58 -4.55 -0.19
C PHE A 86 -3.94 -4.88 1.25
N ILE A 87 -3.11 -5.64 1.97
CA ILE A 87 -3.44 -6.08 3.33
C ILE A 87 -3.47 -4.90 4.31
N LEU A 88 -2.55 -3.94 4.18
CA LEU A 88 -2.56 -2.74 5.02
C LEU A 88 -3.74 -1.84 4.71
N TRP A 89 -4.08 -1.66 3.44
CA TRP A 89 -5.29 -0.96 3.01
C TRP A 89 -6.55 -1.61 3.61
N PHE A 90 -6.69 -2.92 3.45
CA PHE A 90 -7.87 -3.68 3.88
C PHE A 90 -8.07 -3.60 5.39
N VAL A 91 -7.01 -3.82 6.17
CA VAL A 91 -7.09 -3.76 7.64
C VAL A 91 -7.37 -2.34 8.12
N THR A 92 -6.65 -1.34 7.60
CA THR A 92 -6.82 0.05 8.02
C THR A 92 -8.23 0.54 7.71
N TRP A 93 -8.71 0.29 6.49
CA TRP A 93 -10.05 0.72 6.09
C TRP A 93 -11.15 -0.07 6.80
N GLY A 94 -10.97 -1.37 7.01
CA GLY A 94 -11.88 -2.17 7.83
C GLY A 94 -12.01 -1.64 9.26
N VAL A 95 -10.90 -1.23 9.88
CA VAL A 95 -10.92 -0.58 11.21
C VAL A 95 -11.69 0.73 11.17
N ILE A 96 -11.47 1.57 10.15
CA ILE A 96 -12.19 2.85 10.00
C ILE A 96 -13.70 2.62 9.90
N LEU A 97 -14.13 1.69 9.05
CA LEU A 97 -15.55 1.39 8.84
C LEU A 97 -16.22 0.75 10.06
N THR A 98 -15.49 -0.05 10.84
CA THR A 98 -16.04 -0.74 12.03
C THR A 98 -16.05 0.14 13.27
N SER A 99 -15.12 1.10 13.36
CA SER A 99 -15.08 2.08 14.46
C SER A 99 -15.98 3.30 14.24
N ASP A 100 -16.61 3.41 13.07
CA ASP A 100 -17.33 4.62 12.62
C ASP A 100 -16.47 5.89 12.75
N ALA A 101 -15.15 5.73 12.63
CA ALA A 101 -14.20 6.82 12.76
C ALA A 101 -14.35 7.74 11.54
N SER A 102 -14.82 8.97 11.77
CA SER A 102 -14.74 10.03 10.78
C SER A 102 -13.32 10.63 10.79
N ILE A 103 -12.60 10.41 9.70
CA ILE A 103 -11.29 11.03 9.45
C ILE A 103 -11.45 12.34 8.65
N VAL A 104 -12.64 12.59 8.11
CA VAL A 104 -13.05 13.77 7.34
C VAL A 104 -14.43 14.20 7.79
#